data_AF-A0A3L6E5J3-F1
#
_entry.id   AF-A0A3L6E5J3-F1
#
_cell.length_a   1.000
_cell.length_b   1.000
_cell.length_c   1.000
_cell.angle_alpha   90.00
_cell.angle_beta   90.00
_cell.angle_gamma   90.00
#
_symmetry.space_group_name_H-M   'P 1'
#
loop_
_entity.id
_entity.type
_entity.pdbx_description
1 polymer ?
#
loop_
_entity_poly.entity_id
_entity_poly.type
_entity_poly.pdbx_seq_one_letter_code
_entity_poly.pdbx_strand_id
1 'polypeptide(L)'
;MKGLFKSKPRTPVDIVRQTRECLVYLDLHSDSRSGDAKREEKMTELSKNIRDMKSILYGNGESEPVTEACVQLTQEFFRENTLRLLIIHLPKLNLETRKDATQVVANLQRQQVSSKIVASEYLESNKDLLDILILGYENMDIALHYGAMLRECIRHQSIASKNIQIEAFHVFKLFAANKNKPPEVVNILVTNRSKLLRFFAGFKIDKEDEQFEADKEQVIKEISAL
;
A
#
# COMPACT_ATOMS: atom_id res chain seq x y z
N MET A 1 11.93 7.50 -48.47
CA MET A 1 10.76 7.47 -47.56
C MET A 1 11.01 6.42 -46.48
N LYS A 2 11.49 6.82 -45.30
CA LYS A 2 11.52 5.94 -44.13
C LYS A 2 10.18 6.11 -43.42
N GLY A 3 9.29 5.14 -43.58
CA GLY A 3 8.01 5.12 -42.85
C GLY A 3 8.30 5.15 -41.36
N LEU A 4 7.85 6.22 -40.70
CA LEU A 4 7.78 6.31 -39.24
C LEU A 4 6.79 5.24 -38.76
N PHE A 5 7.27 4.05 -38.44
CA PHE A 5 6.52 3.13 -37.59
C PHE A 5 6.42 3.78 -36.21
N LYS A 6 5.33 4.50 -35.94
CA LYS A 6 4.98 4.87 -34.57
C LYS A 6 4.78 3.55 -33.82
N SER A 7 5.62 3.28 -32.83
CA SER A 7 5.44 2.12 -31.96
C SER A 7 4.04 2.17 -31.35
N LYS A 8 3.39 1.00 -31.26
CA LYS A 8 2.06 0.88 -30.64
C LYS A 8 2.12 1.47 -29.23
N PRO A 9 1.12 2.27 -28.80
CA PRO A 9 1.10 2.79 -27.44
C PRO A 9 1.10 1.61 -26.45
N ARG A 10 1.96 1.71 -25.42
CA ARG A 10 2.09 0.69 -24.38
C ARG A 10 0.81 0.66 -23.54
N THR A 11 0.26 -0.52 -23.32
CA THR A 11 -0.90 -0.69 -22.44
C THR A 11 -0.47 -0.62 -20.96
N PRO A 12 -1.39 -0.40 -20.01
CA PRO A 12 -1.07 -0.46 -18.58
C PRO A 12 -0.42 -1.78 -18.17
N VAL A 13 -0.90 -2.89 -18.75
CA VAL A 13 -0.35 -4.24 -18.55
C VAL A 13 1.09 -4.35 -19.06
N ASP A 14 1.38 -3.82 -20.26
CA ASP A 14 2.73 -3.83 -20.83
C ASP A 14 3.72 -3.05 -19.95
N ILE A 15 3.30 -1.91 -19.41
CA ILE A 15 4.13 -1.07 -18.54
C ILE A 15 4.50 -1.82 -17.26
N VAL A 16 3.54 -2.51 -16.63
CA VAL A 16 3.80 -3.29 -15.42
C VAL A 16 4.73 -4.47 -15.72
N ARG A 17 4.54 -5.17 -16.84
CA ARG A 17 5.41 -6.29 -17.23
C ARG A 17 6.84 -5.83 -17.47
N GLN A 18 7.02 -4.74 -18.23
CA GLN A 18 8.34 -4.15 -18.46
C GLN A 18 8.99 -3.65 -17.15
N THR A 19 8.19 -3.09 -16.24
CA THR A 19 8.65 -2.73 -14.89
C THR A 19 9.18 -3.97 -14.15
N ARG A 20 8.43 -5.06 -14.16
CA ARG A 20 8.81 -6.32 -13.50
C ARG A 20 10.08 -6.92 -14.14
N GLU A 21 10.19 -6.92 -15.47
CA GLU A 21 11.39 -7.37 -16.17
C GLU A 21 12.64 -6.56 -15.80
N CYS A 22 12.52 -5.22 -15.70
CA CYS A 22 13.61 -4.37 -15.25
C CYS A 22 14.02 -4.72 -13.81
N LEU A 23 13.06 -4.89 -12.91
CA LEU A 23 13.31 -5.22 -11.51
C LEU A 23 13.97 -6.61 -11.37
N VAL A 24 13.47 -7.63 -12.06
CA VAL A 24 14.07 -8.98 -12.07
C VAL A 24 15.51 -8.94 -12.58
N TYR A 25 15.78 -8.18 -13.63
CA TYR A 25 17.15 -8.02 -14.14
C TYR A 25 18.07 -7.40 -13.08
N LEU A 26 17.61 -6.34 -12.40
CA LEU A 26 18.37 -5.64 -11.36
C LEU A 26 18.60 -6.49 -10.10
N ASP A 27 17.68 -7.42 -9.82
CA ASP A 27 17.79 -8.37 -8.72
C ASP A 27 18.84 -9.44 -9.01
N LEU A 28 18.75 -10.07 -10.18
CA LEU A 28 19.68 -11.13 -10.61
C LEU A 28 21.13 -10.66 -10.81
N HIS A 29 21.35 -9.36 -11.00
CA HIS A 29 22.67 -8.79 -11.30
C HIS A 29 23.11 -7.76 -10.25
N SER A 30 22.68 -7.88 -8.99
CA SER A 30 23.02 -6.92 -7.94
C SER A 30 24.53 -6.75 -7.70
N ASP A 31 25.30 -7.81 -7.94
CA ASP A 31 26.72 -7.93 -7.53
C ASP A 31 27.71 -7.95 -8.72
N SER A 32 27.20 -7.89 -9.96
CA SER A 32 28.03 -8.02 -11.15
C SER A 32 28.64 -6.69 -11.59
N ARG A 33 29.98 -6.61 -11.60
CA ARG A 33 30.74 -5.45 -12.11
C ARG A 33 30.78 -5.35 -13.65
N SER A 34 30.28 -6.35 -14.37
CA SER A 34 30.41 -6.44 -15.84
C SER A 34 29.19 -5.94 -16.62
N GLY A 35 28.21 -5.33 -15.94
CA GLY A 35 26.90 -4.99 -16.52
C GLY A 35 26.47 -3.53 -16.42
N ASP A 36 27.36 -2.59 -16.11
CA ASP A 36 26.99 -1.21 -15.73
C ASP A 36 26.13 -0.49 -16.76
N ALA A 37 26.48 -0.57 -18.05
CA ALA A 37 25.70 0.09 -19.11
C ALA A 37 24.28 -0.48 -19.23
N LYS A 38 24.13 -1.81 -19.13
CA LYS A 38 22.81 -2.46 -19.22
C LYS A 38 22.00 -2.23 -17.95
N ARG A 39 22.66 -2.16 -16.80
CA ARG A 39 22.05 -1.81 -15.52
C ARG A 39 21.51 -0.38 -15.55
N GLU A 40 22.29 0.57 -16.08
CA GLU A 40 21.87 1.97 -16.22
C GLU A 40 20.69 2.12 -17.19
N GLU A 41 20.72 1.37 -18.31
CA GLU A 41 19.59 1.28 -19.24
C GLU A 41 18.32 0.80 -18.50
N LYS A 42 18.43 -0.26 -17.68
CA LYS A 42 17.30 -0.79 -16.91
C LYS A 42 16.82 0.12 -15.79
N MET A 43 17.72 0.88 -15.16
CA MET A 43 17.34 1.90 -14.16
C MET A 43 16.59 3.08 -14.80
N THR A 44 17.02 3.50 -16.00
CA THR A 44 16.36 4.55 -16.77
C THR A 44 14.98 4.09 -17.23
N GLU A 45 14.88 2.88 -17.77
CA GLU A 45 13.62 2.27 -18.19
C GLU A 45 12.65 2.11 -17.01
N LEU A 46 13.12 1.62 -15.87
CA LEU A 46 12.35 1.49 -14.64
C LEU A 46 11.80 2.84 -14.17
N SER A 47 12.64 3.88 -14.15
CA SER A 47 12.22 5.23 -13.75
C SER A 47 11.14 5.80 -14.68
N LYS A 48 11.26 5.56 -15.99
CA LYS A 48 10.24 5.96 -16.97
C LYS A 48 8.94 5.20 -16.74
N ASN A 49 8.99 3.88 -16.54
CA ASN A 49 7.79 3.08 -16.36
C ASN A 49 7.06 3.45 -15.06
N ILE A 50 7.77 3.75 -13.97
CA ILE A 50 7.16 4.23 -12.72
C ILE A 50 6.43 5.56 -12.93
N ARG A 51 7.02 6.48 -13.70
CA ARG A 51 6.38 7.74 -14.06
C ARG A 51 5.12 7.53 -14.92
N ASP A 52 5.18 6.62 -15.89
CA ASP A 52 4.03 6.28 -16.72
C ASP A 52 2.90 5.65 -15.89
N MET A 53 3.22 4.76 -14.93
CA MET A 53 2.25 4.22 -13.98
C MET A 53 1.60 5.34 -13.14
N LYS A 54 2.40 6.29 -12.64
CA LYS A 54 1.89 7.45 -11.91
C LYS A 54 0.94 8.28 -12.77
N SER A 55 1.31 8.56 -14.02
CA SER A 55 0.49 9.30 -14.99
C SER A 55 -0.86 8.61 -15.23
N ILE A 56 -0.89 7.28 -15.32
CA ILE A 56 -2.15 6.53 -15.45
C ILE A 56 -3.04 6.69 -14.21
N LEU A 57 -2.44 6.67 -13.01
CA LEU A 57 -3.17 6.66 -11.73
C LEU A 57 -3.61 8.05 -11.26
N TYR A 58 -2.93 9.10 -11.69
CA TYR A 58 -3.16 10.49 -11.23
C TYR A 58 -3.51 11.46 -12.36
N GLY A 59 -3.39 11.03 -13.62
CA GLY A 59 -3.49 11.91 -14.78
C GLY A 59 -2.19 12.65 -15.05
N ASN A 60 -2.18 13.40 -16.14
CA ASN A 60 -1.01 14.14 -16.64
C ASN A 60 -1.29 15.65 -16.82
N GLY A 61 -2.33 16.18 -16.18
CA GLY A 61 -2.77 17.57 -16.31
C GLY A 61 -3.61 17.85 -17.56
N GLU A 62 -3.50 17.02 -18.60
CA GLU A 62 -4.31 17.11 -19.83
C GLU A 62 -5.47 16.11 -19.84
N SER A 63 -5.28 14.96 -19.18
CA SER A 63 -6.25 13.88 -19.10
C SER A 63 -6.41 13.38 -17.67
N GLU A 64 -7.66 13.12 -17.29
CA GLU A 64 -7.99 12.47 -16.01
C GLU A 64 -7.68 10.96 -16.06
N PRO A 65 -7.43 10.32 -14.89
CA PRO A 65 -7.27 8.88 -14.79
C PRO A 65 -8.46 8.11 -15.39
N VAL A 66 -8.18 7.23 -16.35
CA VAL A 66 -9.20 6.33 -16.89
C VAL A 66 -9.36 5.13 -15.95
N THR A 67 -10.58 4.91 -15.44
CA THR A 67 -10.87 3.85 -14.46
C THR A 67 -10.43 2.46 -14.94
N GLU A 68 -10.74 2.11 -16.19
CA GLU A 68 -10.38 0.81 -16.77
C GLU A 68 -8.85 0.62 -16.82
N ALA A 69 -8.10 1.67 -17.17
CA ALA A 69 -6.65 1.63 -17.19
C ALA A 69 -6.07 1.44 -15.78
N CYS A 70 -6.64 2.11 -14.77
CA CYS A 70 -6.24 1.95 -13.37
C CYS A 70 -6.50 0.51 -12.88
N VAL A 71 -7.64 -0.07 -13.25
CA VAL A 71 -8.01 -1.45 -12.90
C VAL A 71 -7.02 -2.45 -13.51
N GLN A 72 -6.75 -2.34 -14.81
CA GLN A 72 -5.80 -3.21 -15.51
C GLN A 72 -4.38 -3.11 -14.92
N LEU A 73 -3.94 -1.88 -14.62
CA LEU A 73 -2.65 -1.64 -13.98
C LEU A 73 -2.58 -2.30 -12.60
N THR A 74 -3.63 -2.12 -11.79
CA THR A 74 -3.71 -2.70 -10.44
C THR A 74 -3.66 -4.22 -10.47
N GLN A 75 -4.47 -4.84 -11.33
CA GLN A 75 -4.51 -6.30 -11.46
C GLN A 75 -3.14 -6.87 -11.86
N GLU A 76 -2.51 -6.32 -12.89
CA GLU A 76 -1.21 -6.83 -13.34
C GLU A 76 -0.10 -6.56 -12.32
N PHE A 77 -0.15 -5.43 -11.60
CA PHE A 77 0.89 -5.06 -10.62
C PHE A 77 0.96 -6.06 -9.46
N PHE A 78 -0.19 -6.48 -8.93
CA PHE A 78 -0.29 -7.45 -7.83
C PHE A 78 -0.35 -8.92 -8.28
N ARG A 79 -0.31 -9.20 -9.59
CA ARG A 79 -0.39 -10.58 -10.11
C ARG A 79 0.82 -11.43 -9.76
N GLU A 80 1.99 -10.81 -9.67
CA GLU A 80 3.28 -11.46 -9.42
C GLU A 80 4.08 -10.64 -8.39
N ASN A 81 5.41 -10.76 -8.38
CA ASN A 81 6.27 -10.16 -7.37
C ASN A 81 6.68 -8.70 -7.65
N THR A 82 5.90 -7.95 -8.44
CA THR A 82 6.24 -6.56 -8.80
C THR A 82 6.38 -5.67 -7.55
N LEU A 83 5.42 -5.74 -6.62
CA LEU A 83 5.46 -4.97 -5.37
C LEU A 83 6.71 -5.31 -4.55
N ARG A 84 6.96 -6.60 -4.33
CA ARG A 84 8.12 -7.09 -3.57
C ARG A 84 9.43 -6.56 -4.14
N LEU A 85 9.65 -6.76 -5.44
CA LEU A 85 10.89 -6.34 -6.08
C LEU A 85 11.03 -4.81 -6.06
N LEU A 86 9.94 -4.07 -6.24
CA LEU A 86 9.97 -2.61 -6.16
C LEU A 86 10.37 -2.13 -4.76
N ILE A 87 9.86 -2.76 -3.69
CA ILE A 87 10.26 -2.47 -2.30
C ILE A 87 11.76 -2.74 -2.12
N ILE A 88 12.24 -3.94 -2.49
CA ILE A 88 13.66 -4.33 -2.34
C ILE A 88 14.60 -3.38 -3.08
N HIS A 89 14.22 -2.93 -4.27
CA HIS A 89 15.06 -2.06 -5.09
C HIS A 89 14.87 -0.56 -4.85
N LEU A 90 13.89 -0.15 -4.03
CA LEU A 90 13.62 1.26 -3.76
C LEU A 90 14.87 2.06 -3.32
N PRO A 91 15.76 1.53 -2.46
CA PRO A 91 16.98 2.25 -2.05
C PRO A 91 17.96 2.50 -3.21
N LYS A 92 17.90 1.72 -4.29
CA LYS A 92 18.77 1.89 -5.46
C LYS A 92 18.27 2.98 -6.42
N LEU A 93 17.02 3.42 -6.27
CA LEU A 93 16.40 4.44 -7.13
C LEU A 93 16.83 5.86 -6.71
N ASN A 94 16.77 6.81 -7.64
CA ASN A 94 16.95 8.23 -7.31
C ASN A 94 15.73 8.79 -6.54
N LEU A 95 15.89 9.95 -5.91
CA LEU A 95 14.88 10.56 -5.04
C LEU A 95 13.51 10.74 -5.72
N GLU A 96 13.49 11.22 -6.97
CA GLU A 96 12.24 11.48 -7.68
C GLU A 96 11.52 10.16 -8.01
N THR A 97 12.25 9.17 -8.49
CA THR A 97 11.70 7.84 -8.75
C THR A 97 11.19 7.18 -7.46
N ARG A 98 11.85 7.38 -6.31
CA ARG A 98 11.35 6.89 -5.00
C ARG A 98 10.01 7.53 -4.62
N LYS A 99 9.87 8.85 -4.82
CA LYS A 99 8.61 9.58 -4.56
C LYS A 99 7.49 9.08 -5.48
N ASP A 100 7.78 8.90 -6.76
CA ASP A 100 6.80 8.38 -7.72
C ASP A 100 6.38 6.95 -7.38
N ALA A 101 7.34 6.06 -7.09
CA ALA A 101 7.08 4.69 -6.68
C ALA A 101 6.20 4.62 -5.41
N THR A 102 6.48 5.48 -4.43
CA THR A 102 5.67 5.56 -3.20
C THR A 102 4.23 5.97 -3.48
N GLN A 103 4.02 6.96 -4.35
CA GLN A 103 2.68 7.41 -4.74
C GLN A 103 1.93 6.33 -5.54
N VAL A 104 2.60 5.69 -6.49
CA VAL A 104 2.04 4.56 -7.26
C VAL A 104 1.59 3.45 -6.32
N VAL A 105 2.47 2.97 -5.44
CA VAL A 105 2.14 1.90 -4.48
C VAL A 105 0.98 2.31 -3.58
N ALA A 106 0.98 3.54 -3.06
CA ALA A 106 -0.09 4.03 -2.18
C ALA A 106 -1.45 4.11 -2.89
N ASN A 107 -1.47 4.55 -4.15
CA ASN A 107 -2.70 4.57 -4.95
C ASN A 107 -3.21 3.15 -5.20
N LEU A 108 -2.33 2.28 -5.68
CA LEU A 108 -2.65 0.89 -6.03
C LEU A 108 -3.19 0.09 -4.84
N GLN A 109 -2.65 0.30 -3.63
CA GLN A 109 -3.16 -0.36 -2.43
C GLN A 109 -4.61 0.03 -2.08
N ARG A 110 -5.10 1.19 -2.55
CA ARG A 110 -6.47 1.66 -2.31
C ARG A 110 -7.45 1.33 -3.42
N GLN A 111 -6.96 0.90 -4.59
CA GLN A 111 -7.81 0.63 -5.76
C GLN A 111 -8.75 -0.54 -5.50
N GLN A 112 -10.00 -0.38 -5.91
CA GLN A 112 -11.00 -1.45 -5.91
C GLN A 112 -11.17 -2.01 -7.31
N VAL A 113 -11.04 -3.32 -7.43
CA VAL A 113 -11.23 -4.06 -8.68
C VAL A 113 -12.38 -5.03 -8.47
N SER A 114 -13.49 -4.85 -9.19
CA SER A 114 -14.71 -5.64 -9.00
C SER A 114 -15.16 -5.70 -7.53
N SER A 115 -15.13 -4.53 -6.85
CA SER A 115 -15.45 -4.37 -5.43
C SER A 115 -14.53 -5.10 -4.43
N LYS A 116 -13.37 -5.59 -4.89
CA LYS A 116 -12.33 -6.20 -4.04
C LYS A 116 -11.06 -5.37 -4.03
N ILE A 117 -10.30 -5.45 -2.94
CA ILE A 117 -8.99 -4.80 -2.82
C ILE A 117 -7.92 -5.85 -3.11
N VAL A 118 -7.43 -5.88 -4.35
CA VAL A 118 -6.43 -6.87 -4.82
C VAL A 118 -5.15 -6.83 -3.98
N ALA A 119 -4.75 -5.64 -3.55
CA ALA A 119 -3.58 -5.46 -2.69
C ALA A 119 -3.70 -6.21 -1.36
N SER A 120 -4.90 -6.28 -0.77
CA SER A 120 -5.15 -6.99 0.48
C SER A 120 -4.89 -8.49 0.32
N GLU A 121 -5.42 -9.10 -0.76
CA GLU A 121 -5.23 -10.52 -1.07
C GLU A 121 -3.74 -10.84 -1.32
N TYR A 122 -3.04 -9.97 -2.05
CA TYR A 122 -1.60 -10.11 -2.28
C TYR A 122 -0.79 -10.06 -0.98
N LEU A 123 -1.06 -9.08 -0.12
CA LEU A 123 -0.33 -8.88 1.13
C LEU A 123 -0.58 -10.02 2.13
N GLU A 124 -1.77 -10.63 2.13
CA GLU A 124 -2.08 -11.79 2.97
C GLU A 124 -1.15 -12.98 2.68
N SER A 125 -0.75 -13.12 1.41
CA SER A 125 0.20 -14.14 0.95
C SER A 125 1.66 -13.72 1.04
N ASN A 126 1.96 -12.46 1.40
CA ASN A 126 3.31 -11.87 1.39
C ASN A 126 3.57 -11.02 2.64
N LYS A 127 3.20 -11.52 3.82
CA LYS A 127 3.26 -10.76 5.09
C LYS A 127 4.68 -10.36 5.51
N ASP A 128 5.68 -11.10 5.06
CA ASP A 128 7.10 -10.79 5.28
C ASP A 128 7.53 -9.45 4.65
N LEU A 129 6.75 -8.91 3.70
CA LEU A 129 6.95 -7.55 3.19
C LEU A 129 6.84 -6.49 4.28
N LEU A 130 6.04 -6.72 5.32
CA LEU A 130 5.95 -5.80 6.46
C LEU A 130 7.28 -5.72 7.20
N ASP A 131 7.94 -6.86 7.40
CA ASP A 131 9.24 -6.91 8.07
C ASP A 131 10.29 -6.17 7.26
N ILE A 132 10.30 -6.33 5.93
CA ILE A 132 11.20 -5.59 5.03
C ILE A 132 10.95 -4.07 5.12
N LEU A 133 9.68 -3.64 5.15
CA LEU A 133 9.32 -2.24 5.27
C LEU A 133 9.69 -1.66 6.66
N ILE A 134 9.56 -2.44 7.73
CA ILE A 134 9.97 -2.05 9.08
C ILE A 134 11.48 -1.92 9.15
N LEU A 135 12.23 -2.92 8.69
CA LEU A 135 13.70 -2.93 8.72
C LEU A 135 14.30 -1.76 7.94
N GLY A 136 13.67 -1.30 6.86
CA GLY A 136 14.20 -0.16 6.13
C GLY A 136 14.14 1.18 6.86
N TYR A 137 13.47 1.28 8.03
CA TYR A 137 13.63 2.46 8.90
C TYR A 137 15.07 2.67 9.39
N GLU A 138 15.92 1.65 9.33
CA GLU A 138 17.35 1.76 9.60
C GLU A 138 18.07 2.67 8.57
N ASN A 139 17.51 2.84 7.38
CA ASN A 139 18.02 3.74 6.36
C ASN A 139 17.19 5.03 6.31
N MET A 140 17.75 6.11 6.88
CA MET A 140 17.06 7.40 6.97
C MET A 140 16.68 8.02 5.61
N ASP A 141 17.42 7.72 4.54
CA ASP A 141 17.14 8.25 3.19
C ASP A 141 15.89 7.64 2.56
N ILE A 142 15.44 6.48 3.06
CA ILE A 142 14.28 5.76 2.54
C ILE A 142 13.17 5.60 3.57
N ALA A 143 13.44 5.84 4.86
CA ALA A 143 12.52 5.59 5.97
C ALA A 143 11.14 6.25 5.78
N LEU A 144 11.09 7.47 5.23
CA LEU A 144 9.83 8.16 4.94
C LEU A 144 9.00 7.43 3.87
N HIS A 145 9.66 6.87 2.85
CA HIS A 145 9.02 6.12 1.77
C HIS A 145 8.48 4.78 2.28
N TYR A 146 9.28 4.04 3.04
CA TYR A 146 8.84 2.77 3.62
C TYR A 146 7.74 2.98 4.65
N GLY A 147 7.85 4.00 5.48
CA GLY A 147 6.79 4.38 6.41
C GLY A 147 5.48 4.70 5.70
N ALA A 148 5.53 5.41 4.57
CA ALA A 148 4.35 5.67 3.76
C ALA A 148 3.73 4.37 3.22
N MET A 149 4.52 3.49 2.61
CA MET A 149 4.04 2.20 2.08
C MET A 149 3.51 1.29 3.19
N LEU A 150 4.21 1.19 4.33
CA LEU A 150 3.81 0.40 5.49
C LEU A 150 2.47 0.87 6.05
N ARG A 151 2.28 2.20 6.17
CA ARG A 151 1.00 2.76 6.60
C ARG A 151 -0.13 2.34 5.69
N GLU A 152 0.07 2.26 4.37
CA GLU A 152 -0.93 1.75 3.42
C GLU A 152 -1.22 0.28 3.67
N CYS A 153 -0.18 -0.55 3.87
CA CYS A 153 -0.35 -1.98 4.10
C CYS A 153 -1.19 -2.25 5.36
N ILE A 154 -0.88 -1.58 6.46
CA ILE A 154 -1.58 -1.80 7.75
C ILE A 154 -3.01 -1.21 7.77
N ARG A 155 -3.47 -0.51 6.72
CA ARG A 155 -4.89 -0.16 6.60
C ARG A 155 -5.75 -1.39 6.36
N HIS A 156 -5.18 -2.41 5.73
CA HIS A 156 -5.87 -3.66 5.49
C HIS A 156 -5.90 -4.43 6.81
N GLN A 157 -7.11 -4.62 7.35
CA GLN A 157 -7.29 -5.26 8.65
C GLN A 157 -6.68 -6.68 8.70
N SER A 158 -6.67 -7.40 7.60
CA SER A 158 -6.05 -8.74 7.50
C SER A 158 -4.52 -8.73 7.57
N ILE A 159 -3.91 -7.56 7.41
CA ILE A 159 -2.46 -7.33 7.41
C ILE A 159 -1.98 -6.77 8.75
N ALA A 160 -2.78 -5.91 9.39
CA ALA A 160 -2.46 -5.41 10.72
C ALA A 160 -2.33 -6.58 11.72
N SER A 161 -1.19 -6.68 12.41
CA SER A 161 -0.98 -7.74 13.41
C SER A 161 -2.01 -7.61 14.53
N LYS A 162 -2.42 -8.75 15.11
CA LYS A 162 -3.36 -8.73 16.25
C LYS A 162 -2.86 -7.87 17.40
N ASN A 163 -1.56 -7.91 17.69
CA ASN A 163 -0.95 -7.06 18.71
C ASN A 163 -1.16 -5.57 18.41
N ILE A 164 -0.94 -5.12 17.17
CA ILE A 164 -1.19 -3.72 16.79
C ILE A 164 -2.67 -3.37 16.97
N GLN A 165 -3.58 -4.27 16.60
CA GLN A 165 -5.02 -4.04 16.77
C GLN A 165 -5.42 -3.94 18.25
N ILE A 166 -4.83 -4.76 19.12
CA ILE A 166 -5.04 -4.76 20.57
C ILE A 166 -4.53 -3.45 21.18
N GLU A 167 -3.30 -3.04 20.88
CA GLU A 167 -2.73 -1.78 21.38
C GLU A 167 -3.53 -0.57 20.89
N ALA A 168 -3.94 -0.56 19.62
CA ALA A 168 -4.79 0.49 19.07
C ALA A 168 -6.15 0.53 19.78
N PHE A 169 -6.72 -0.62 20.15
CA PHE A 169 -7.94 -0.70 20.94
C PHE A 169 -7.75 -0.10 22.34
N HIS A 170 -6.64 -0.37 23.01
CA HIS A 170 -6.36 0.21 24.32
C HIS A 170 -6.26 1.74 24.30
N VAL A 171 -5.80 2.33 23.21
CA VAL A 171 -5.86 3.78 23.00
C VAL A 171 -7.28 4.23 22.67
N PHE A 172 -7.96 3.54 21.75
CA PHE A 172 -9.32 3.88 21.31
C PHE A 172 -10.33 3.89 22.47
N LYS A 173 -10.25 2.94 23.41
CA LYS A 173 -11.17 2.86 24.56
C LYS A 173 -11.15 4.13 25.41
N LEU A 174 -10.02 4.84 25.47
CA LEU A 174 -9.90 6.10 26.23
C LEU A 174 -10.77 7.20 25.61
N PHE A 175 -10.85 7.27 24.28
CA PHE A 175 -11.71 8.22 23.58
C PHE A 175 -13.19 7.87 23.74
N ALA A 176 -13.53 6.58 23.63
CA ALA A 176 -14.91 6.10 23.78
C ALA A 176 -15.42 6.23 25.22
N ALA A 177 -14.57 6.01 26.23
CA ALA A 177 -14.94 6.08 27.65
C ALA A 177 -14.90 7.49 28.25
N ASN A 178 -14.34 8.49 27.53
CA ASN A 178 -14.31 9.86 28.02
C ASN A 178 -15.75 10.39 28.24
N LYS A 179 -16.09 10.84 29.44
CA LYS A 179 -17.42 11.41 29.72
C LYS A 179 -17.63 12.79 29.10
N ASN A 180 -16.55 13.55 28.95
CA ASN A 180 -16.54 14.91 28.38
C ASN A 180 -15.90 14.87 26.99
N LYS A 181 -16.52 14.12 26.07
CA LYS A 181 -16.01 13.96 24.70
C LYS A 181 -16.09 15.30 23.96
N PRO A 182 -15.00 15.77 23.31
CA PRO A 182 -15.08 16.91 22.41
C PRO A 182 -16.11 16.67 21.29
N PRO A 183 -16.84 17.69 20.82
CA PRO A 183 -17.85 17.54 19.76
C PRO A 183 -17.33 16.85 18.50
N GLU A 184 -16.07 17.09 18.14
CA GLU A 184 -15.42 16.48 16.97
C GLU A 184 -15.29 14.96 17.13
N VAL A 185 -14.95 14.48 18.33
CA VAL A 185 -14.84 13.05 18.65
C VAL A 185 -16.22 12.40 18.60
N VAL A 186 -17.24 13.04 19.18
CA VAL A 186 -18.63 12.56 19.12
C VAL A 186 -19.08 12.43 17.67
N ASN A 187 -18.84 13.47 16.85
CA ASN A 187 -19.21 13.47 15.44
C ASN A 187 -18.56 12.31 14.67
N ILE A 188 -17.26 12.05 14.90
CA ILE A 188 -16.55 10.92 14.27
C ILE A 188 -17.17 9.58 14.69
N LEU A 189 -17.46 9.39 15.98
CA LEU A 189 -18.06 8.16 16.50
C LEU A 189 -19.47 7.92 15.94
N VAL A 190 -20.31 8.96 15.90
CA VAL A 190 -21.67 8.89 15.33
C VAL A 190 -21.61 8.58 13.83
N THR A 191 -20.76 9.30 13.08
CA THR A 191 -20.59 9.10 11.63
C THR A 191 -20.18 7.66 11.29
N ASN A 192 -19.41 7.00 12.17
CA ASN A 192 -18.90 5.65 11.94
C ASN A 192 -19.60 4.56 12.76
N ARG A 193 -20.68 4.89 13.48
CA ARG A 193 -21.31 4.04 14.50
C ARG A 193 -21.57 2.61 14.02
N SER A 194 -22.31 2.44 12.91
CA SER A 194 -22.64 1.11 12.39
C SER A 194 -21.40 0.28 12.02
N LYS A 195 -20.36 0.93 11.48
CA LYS A 195 -19.11 0.25 11.10
C LYS A 195 -18.32 -0.17 12.33
N LEU A 196 -18.25 0.69 13.35
CA LEU A 196 -17.57 0.42 14.62
C LEU A 196 -18.23 -0.72 15.38
N LEU A 197 -19.56 -0.71 15.51
CA LEU A 197 -20.30 -1.78 16.20
C LEU A 197 -20.11 -3.13 15.50
N ARG A 198 -20.17 -3.15 14.16
CA ARG A 198 -19.90 -4.37 13.38
C ARG A 198 -18.46 -4.86 13.55
N PHE A 199 -17.50 -3.94 13.59
CA PHE A 199 -16.09 -4.28 13.83
C PHE A 199 -15.90 -4.93 15.21
N PHE A 200 -16.38 -4.29 16.28
CA PHE A 200 -16.16 -4.80 17.64
C PHE A 200 -16.90 -6.12 17.91
N ALA A 201 -18.05 -6.37 17.26
CA ALA A 201 -18.71 -7.67 17.34
C ALA A 201 -17.87 -8.83 16.77
N GLY A 202 -17.03 -8.55 15.77
CA GLY A 202 -16.12 -9.52 15.16
C GLY A 202 -14.69 -9.49 15.72
N PHE A 203 -14.36 -8.50 16.56
CA PHE A 203 -13.00 -8.32 17.06
C PHE A 203 -12.72 -9.29 18.21
N LYS A 204 -11.86 -10.27 17.93
CA LYS A 204 -11.47 -11.33 18.87
C LYS A 204 -9.96 -11.41 18.95
N ILE A 205 -9.47 -11.73 20.14
CA ILE A 205 -8.07 -12.01 20.43
C ILE A 205 -7.86 -13.52 20.57
N ASP A 206 -6.63 -13.98 20.37
CA ASP A 206 -6.31 -15.43 20.39
C ASP A 206 -6.25 -16.03 21.79
N LYS A 207 -6.09 -15.19 22.80
CA LYS A 207 -6.06 -15.59 24.21
C LYS A 207 -7.34 -15.14 24.88
N GLU A 208 -7.89 -15.95 25.76
CA GLU A 208 -8.95 -15.50 26.65
C GLU A 208 -8.38 -14.44 27.60
N ASP A 209 -8.83 -13.20 27.42
CA ASP A 209 -8.53 -12.05 28.29
C ASP A 209 -9.87 -11.42 28.68
N GLU A 210 -10.33 -11.76 29.88
CA GLU A 210 -11.61 -11.28 30.41
C GLU A 210 -11.65 -9.76 30.53
N GLN A 211 -10.51 -9.12 30.84
CA GLN A 211 -10.43 -7.67 30.97
C GLN A 211 -10.61 -7.00 29.60
N PHE A 212 -9.97 -7.56 28.56
CA PHE A 212 -10.13 -7.06 27.21
C PHE A 212 -11.59 -7.18 26.73
N GLU A 213 -12.24 -8.32 26.97
CA GLU A 213 -13.64 -8.52 26.60
C GLU A 213 -14.57 -7.56 27.35
N ALA A 214 -14.36 -7.36 28.65
CA ALA A 214 -15.12 -6.38 29.45
C ALA A 214 -14.93 -4.94 28.94
N ASP A 215 -13.69 -4.53 28.64
CA ASP A 215 -13.39 -3.22 28.06
C ASP A 215 -14.10 -3.05 26.70
N LYS A 216 -14.12 -4.10 25.89
CA LYS A 216 -14.75 -4.10 24.56
C LYS A 216 -16.26 -3.94 24.67
N GLU A 217 -16.90 -4.68 25.58
CA GLU A 217 -18.32 -4.54 25.86
C GLU A 217 -18.68 -3.12 26.31
N GLN A 218 -17.87 -2.54 27.19
CA GLN A 218 -18.08 -1.15 27.64
C GLN A 218 -17.97 -0.16 26.47
N VAL A 219 -16.97 -0.32 25.60
CA VAL A 219 -16.82 0.53 24.40
C VAL A 219 -18.02 0.40 23.47
N ILE A 220 -18.50 -0.83 23.22
CA ILE A 220 -19.70 -1.08 22.40
C ILE A 220 -20.92 -0.37 23.00
N LYS A 221 -21.09 -0.43 24.32
CA LYS A 221 -22.19 0.22 25.03
C LYS A 221 -22.14 1.74 24.91
N GLU A 222 -20.97 2.35 25.10
CA GLU A 222 -20.77 3.79 24.96
C GLU A 222 -21.09 4.28 23.53
N ILE A 223 -20.60 3.59 22.50
CA ILE A 223 -20.87 3.94 21.09
C ILE A 223 -22.34 3.73 20.75
N SER A 224 -22.98 2.71 21.33
CA SER A 224 -24.41 2.45 21.13
C SER A 224 -25.31 3.47 21.81
N ALA A 225 -24.80 4.25 22.76
CA ALA A 225 -25.57 5.27 23.47
C ALA A 225 -25.47 6.68 22.84
N LEU A 226 -24.54 6.90 21.91
CA LEU A 226 -24.41 8.12 21.11
C LEU A 226 -25.52 8.23 20.06
#